data_AF-A0A9E9C833-F1
#
_entry.id   AF-A0A9E9C833-F1
#
_cell.length_a   1.000
_cell.length_b   1.000
_cell.length_c   1.000
_cell.angle_alpha   90.00
_cell.angle_beta   90.00
_cell.angle_gamma   90.00
#
_symmetry.space_group_name_H-M   'P 1'
#
loop_
_entity.id
_entity.type
_entity.pdbx_description
1 polymer ?
#
loop_
_entity_poly.entity_id
_entity_poly.type
_entity_poly.pdbx_seq_one_letter_code
_entity_poly.pdbx_strand_id
1 'polypeptide(L)'
;MRTELDYVPRNYRKPFVERLLAEFVAQEGRLLISQYRSRRDDLTQGWVNQELERHGFRVVETHSGYNGDGLELCRVAVLQSK
;
A
#
# COMPACT_ATOMS: atom_id res chain seq x y z
N MET A 1 -15.77 -3.10 -4.79
CA MET A 1 -14.73 -2.90 -5.83
C MET A 1 -13.38 -3.16 -5.18
N ARG A 2 -12.60 -4.14 -5.64
CA ARG A 2 -11.23 -4.37 -5.14
C ARG A 2 -10.29 -3.41 -5.90
N THR A 3 -9.90 -2.32 -5.27
CA THR A 3 -8.93 -1.36 -5.82
C THR A 3 -7.53 -1.75 -5.34
N GLU A 4 -7.06 -2.90 -5.80
CA GLU A 4 -5.70 -3.34 -5.50
C GLU A 4 -4.73 -2.52 -6.35
N LEU A 5 -3.73 -1.92 -5.71
CA LEU A 5 -2.68 -1.17 -6.41
C LEU A 5 -1.96 -2.05 -7.44
N ASP A 6 -2.01 -3.37 -7.26
CA ASP A 6 -1.43 -4.34 -8.16
C ASP A 6 -2.10 -4.44 -9.54
N TYR A 7 -3.36 -3.99 -9.68
CA TYR A 7 -4.02 -3.87 -10.99
C TYR A 7 -3.68 -2.58 -11.73
N VAL A 8 -3.03 -1.62 -11.07
CA VAL A 8 -2.55 -0.41 -11.71
C VAL A 8 -1.16 -0.68 -12.31
N PRO A 9 -0.96 -0.47 -13.62
CA PRO A 9 0.37 -0.64 -14.23
C PRO A 9 1.41 0.21 -13.49
N ARG A 10 2.62 -0.33 -13.33
CA ARG A 10 3.66 0.24 -12.44
C ARG A 10 3.92 1.74 -12.69
N ASN A 11 3.94 2.15 -13.94
CA ASN A 11 4.14 3.55 -14.35
C ASN A 11 2.99 4.50 -13.95
N TYR A 12 1.80 3.97 -13.64
CA TYR A 12 0.63 4.73 -13.23
C TYR A 12 0.32 4.63 -11.73
N ARG A 13 1.05 3.81 -10.95
CA ARG A 13 0.77 3.62 -9.52
C ARG A 13 0.95 4.90 -8.71
N LYS A 14 2.04 5.64 -8.93
CA LYS A 14 2.28 6.93 -8.27
C LYS A 14 1.16 7.95 -8.56
N PRO A 15 0.84 8.30 -9.82
CA PRO A 15 -0.22 9.27 -10.10
C PRO A 15 -1.60 8.79 -9.63
N PHE A 16 -1.84 7.47 -9.60
CA PHE A 16 -3.05 6.92 -9.01
C PHE A 16 -3.15 7.20 -7.51
N VAL A 17 -2.09 6.94 -6.73
CA VAL A 17 -2.06 7.25 -5.29
C VAL A 17 -2.14 8.76 -5.02
N GLU A 18 -1.46 9.58 -5.83
CA GLU A 18 -1.57 11.05 -5.75
C GLU A 18 -3.02 11.51 -5.94
N ARG A 19 -3.72 10.95 -6.93
CA ARG A 19 -5.12 11.24 -7.18
C ARG A 19 -6.03 10.79 -6.04
N LEU A 20 -5.78 9.61 -5.46
CA LEU A 20 -6.54 9.13 -4.30
C LEU A 20 -6.42 10.08 -3.11
N LEU A 21 -5.20 10.53 -2.81
CA LEU A 21 -4.96 11.51 -1.74
C LEU A 21 -5.65 12.85 -2.03
N ALA A 22 -5.57 13.35 -3.27
CA ALA A 22 -6.10 14.67 -3.62
C ALA A 22 -7.64 14.71 -3.70
N GLU A 23 -8.28 13.66 -4.22
CA GLU A 23 -9.73 13.66 -4.49
C GLU A 23 -10.54 13.03 -3.35
N PHE A 24 -9.96 12.13 -2.56
CA PHE A 24 -10.73 11.28 -1.63
C PHE A 24 -10.26 11.34 -0.18
N VAL A 25 -9.19 12.06 0.13
CA VAL A 25 -8.67 12.17 1.49
C VAL A 25 -8.74 13.64 1.93
N ALA A 26 -9.50 13.89 2.98
CA ALA A 26 -9.58 15.22 3.59
C ALA A 26 -8.20 15.69 4.08
N GLN A 27 -8.06 16.99 4.34
CA GLN A 27 -6.87 17.55 4.98
C GLN A 27 -6.59 16.81 6.29
N GLU A 28 -5.31 16.44 6.53
CA GLU A 28 -4.86 15.59 7.65
C GLU A 28 -5.47 14.17 7.70
N GLY A 29 -6.30 13.81 6.72
CA GLY A 29 -6.86 12.49 6.55
C GLY A 29 -5.79 11.45 6.19
N ARG A 30 -6.18 10.18 6.29
CA ARG A 30 -5.30 9.03 6.09
C ARG A 30 -5.79 8.16 4.94
N LEU A 31 -4.86 7.73 4.08
CA LEU A 31 -5.09 6.70 3.08
C LEU A 31 -4.49 5.39 3.55
N LEU A 32 -5.32 4.34 3.57
CA LEU A 32 -4.91 2.99 3.92
C LEU A 32 -4.70 2.19 2.64
N ILE A 33 -3.49 1.66 2.43
CA ILE A 33 -3.18 0.79 1.29
C ILE A 33 -2.79 -0.57 1.85
N SER A 34 -3.62 -1.58 1.55
CA SER A 34 -3.37 -2.97 1.93
C SER A 34 -2.78 -3.75 0.76
N GLN A 35 -1.75 -4.54 1.06
CA GLN A 35 -1.22 -5.55 0.17
C GLN A 35 -1.45 -6.92 0.81
N TYR A 36 -2.18 -7.78 0.10
CA TYR A 36 -2.33 -9.18 0.46
C TYR A 36 -1.35 -10.01 -0.37
N ARG A 37 -0.76 -11.02 0.26
CA ARG A 37 0.05 -12.03 -0.39
C ARG A 37 -0.52 -13.40 -0.10
N SER A 38 -0.17 -14.33 -0.96
CA SER A 38 -0.45 -15.74 -0.88
C SER A 38 0.87 -16.50 -1.02
N ARG A 39 0.83 -17.80 -0.73
CA ARG A 39 1.99 -18.69 -0.96
C ARG A 39 2.41 -18.79 -2.44
N ARG A 40 1.61 -18.26 -3.37
CA ARG A 40 1.91 -18.25 -4.82
C ARG A 40 2.62 -16.97 -5.26
N ASP A 41 2.67 -15.95 -4.41
CA ASP A 41 3.32 -14.69 -4.73
C ASP A 41 4.83 -14.77 -4.52
N ASP A 42 5.57 -13.97 -5.27
CA ASP A 42 7.01 -13.81 -5.09
C ASP A 42 7.30 -13.03 -3.79
N LEU A 43 7.57 -13.78 -2.71
CA LEU A 43 7.85 -13.21 -1.40
C LEU A 43 9.20 -12.48 -1.32
N THR A 44 10.05 -12.58 -2.35
CA THR A 44 11.30 -11.80 -2.42
C THR A 44 11.05 -10.33 -2.77
N GLN A 45 9.87 -10.00 -3.31
CA GLN A 45 9.50 -8.62 -3.55
C GLN A 45 9.30 -7.86 -2.23
N GLY A 46 9.75 -6.60 -2.23
CA GLY A 46 9.49 -5.66 -1.15
C GLY A 46 8.00 -5.41 -0.92
N TRP A 47 7.63 -5.07 0.32
CA TRP A 47 6.26 -4.72 0.65
C TRP A 47 5.83 -3.36 0.09
N VAL A 48 4.52 -3.15 -0.07
CA VAL A 48 3.94 -1.93 -0.64
C VAL A 48 4.43 -0.63 0.03
N ASN A 49 4.71 -0.62 1.34
CA ASN A 49 5.24 0.57 2.02
C ASN A 49 6.58 1.02 1.43
N GLN A 50 7.46 0.09 1.04
CA GLN A 50 8.77 0.39 0.45
C GLN A 50 8.63 0.96 -0.97
N GLU A 51 7.60 0.56 -1.73
CA GLU A 51 7.27 1.15 -3.02
C GLU A 51 6.75 2.59 -2.85
N LEU A 52 5.87 2.80 -1.89
CA LEU A 52 5.30 4.12 -1.59
C LEU A 52 6.38 5.12 -1.13
N GLU A 53 7.28 4.70 -0.24
CA GLU A 53 8.42 5.51 0.22
C GLU A 53 9.33 5.89 -0.95
N ARG A 54 9.66 4.94 -1.85
CA ARG A 54 10.44 5.20 -3.07
C ARG A 54 9.76 6.20 -4.01
N HIS A 55 8.44 6.25 -4.01
CA HIS A 55 7.68 7.25 -4.79
C HIS A 55 7.59 8.62 -4.12
N GLY A 56 8.09 8.76 -2.89
CA GLY A 56 8.13 9.99 -2.11
C GLY A 56 6.92 10.20 -1.20
N PHE A 57 6.09 9.17 -1.00
CA PHE A 57 4.96 9.26 -0.07
C PHE A 57 5.44 9.10 1.37
N ARG A 58 4.83 9.87 2.28
CA ARG A 58 5.09 9.75 3.72
C ARG A 58 4.22 8.63 4.30
N VAL A 59 4.82 7.45 4.46
CA VAL A 59 4.22 6.36 5.25
C VAL A 59 4.38 6.70 6.73
N VAL A 60 3.27 6.89 7.43
CA VAL A 60 3.28 7.26 8.86
C VAL A 60 3.17 6.05 9.78
N GLU A 61 2.51 4.98 9.32
CA GLU A 61 2.30 3.75 10.09
C GLU A 61 2.29 2.54 9.15
N THR A 62 2.68 1.38 9.69
CA THR A 62 2.57 0.08 9.00
C THR A 62 2.03 -0.98 9.95
N HIS A 63 1.12 -1.82 9.47
CA HIS A 63 0.58 -2.96 10.22
C HIS A 63 0.74 -4.25 9.45
N SER A 64 1.17 -5.31 10.14
CA SER A 64 1.39 -6.64 9.57
C SER A 64 0.31 -7.62 10.03
N GLY A 65 -0.16 -8.46 9.11
CA GLY A 65 -1.07 -9.57 9.36
C GLY A 65 -0.41 -10.90 9.02
N TYR A 66 -0.45 -11.84 9.97
CA TYR A 66 0.20 -13.13 9.90
C TYR A 66 -0.83 -14.26 9.87
N ASN A 67 -0.51 -15.38 9.22
CA ASN A 67 -1.30 -16.60 9.30
C ASN A 67 -0.93 -17.43 10.55
N GLY A 68 -1.60 -18.57 10.75
CA GLY A 68 -1.34 -19.48 11.87
C GLY A 68 0.07 -20.11 11.89
N ASP A 69 0.78 -20.09 10.77
CA ASP A 69 2.17 -20.58 10.65
C ASP A 69 3.20 -19.46 10.89
N GLY A 70 2.76 -18.24 11.21
CA GLY A 70 3.62 -17.07 11.41
C GLY A 70 4.11 -16.40 10.11
N LEU A 71 3.56 -16.76 8.95
CA LEU A 71 3.88 -16.12 7.67
C LEU A 71 3.09 -14.82 7.50
N GLU A 72 3.79 -13.72 7.20
CA GLU A 72 3.15 -12.42 6.90
C GLU A 72 2.46 -12.49 5.53
N LEU A 73 1.13 -12.39 5.52
CA LEU A 73 0.30 -12.47 4.31
C LEU A 73 -0.45 -11.17 4.03
N CYS A 74 -0.38 -10.20 4.94
CA CYS A 74 -1.01 -8.90 4.75
C CYS A 74 -0.11 -7.82 5.32
N ARG A 75 0.02 -6.71 4.60
CA ARG A 75 0.58 -5.48 5.15
C ARG A 75 -0.28 -4.29 4.77
N VAL A 76 -0.54 -3.43 5.74
CA VAL A 76 -1.21 -2.14 5.55
C VAL A 76 -0.19 -1.03 5.72
N ALA A 77 -0.06 -0.17 4.71
CA ALA A 77 0.68 1.08 4.79
C ALA A 77 -0.32 2.25 4.96
N VAL A 78 -0.03 3.14 5.91
CA VAL A 78 -0.85 4.32 6.16
C VAL A 78 -0.12 5.55 5.64
N LEU A 79 -0.73 6.25 4.67
CA LEU A 79 -0.24 7.54 4.19
C LEU A 79 -1.03 8.67 4.85
N GLN A 80 -0.35 9.78 5.13
CA GLN A 80 -1.00 11.00 5.58
C GLN A 80 -1.07 12.01 4.42
N SER A 81 -2.25 12.58 4.19
CA SER A 81 -2.38 13.72 3.27
C SER A 81 -1.63 14.94 3.83
N LYS A 82 -1.03 15.74 2.95
CA LYS A 82 -0.28 16.93 3.35
C LYS A 82 -1.20 18.03 3.89
#